data_AF-A0AAV4PNS6-F1
#
_entry.id   AF-A0AAV4PNS6-F1
#
_cell.length_a   1.000
_cell.length_b   1.000
_cell.length_c   1.000
_cell.angle_alpha   90.00
_cell.angle_beta   90.00
_cell.angle_gamma   90.00
#
_symmetry.space_group_name_H-M   'P 1'
#
loop_
_entity.id
_entity.type
_entity.pdbx_description
1 polymer ?
#
loop_
_entity_poly.entity_id
_entity_poly.type
_entity_poly.pdbx_seq_one_letter_code
_entity_poly.pdbx_strand_id
1 'polypeptide(L)'
;MILSKLHRPCRIVIRNFSKYNSFSTDKRAINKEVRFRLASAYRGLDSYGLNEGVCNHLSAIAPSSKTDEDIMLIIPFNLHWSEVTPFMSS
;
A
#
# COMPACT_ATOMS: atom_id res chain seq x y z
N MET A 1 0.46 -38.78 13.43
CA MET A 1 1.14 -38.05 14.52
C MET A 1 2.60 -37.90 14.10
N ILE A 2 3.25 -36.75 13.93
CA ILE A 2 2.96 -35.36 14.32
C ILE A 2 3.63 -34.44 13.27
N LEU A 3 2.85 -33.47 12.77
CA LEU A 3 3.32 -32.24 12.15
C LEU A 3 4.31 -31.53 13.07
N SER A 4 5.56 -31.31 12.65
CA SER A 4 6.46 -30.43 13.40
C SER A 4 7.11 -29.36 12.52
N LYS A 5 6.52 -28.17 12.67
CA LYS A 5 7.19 -26.86 12.71
C LYS A 5 7.47 -26.15 11.39
N LEU A 6 6.39 -25.64 10.82
CA LEU A 6 6.34 -24.27 10.28
C LEU A 6 6.85 -23.27 11.33
N HIS A 7 7.99 -22.62 11.06
CA HIS A 7 8.20 -21.18 11.31
C HIS A 7 9.57 -20.77 10.76
N ARG A 8 9.61 -20.33 9.50
CA ARG A 8 10.63 -19.35 9.13
C ARG A 8 10.01 -18.00 9.46
N PRO A 9 10.56 -17.19 10.38
CA PRO A 9 10.05 -15.85 10.59
C PRO A 9 10.11 -15.16 9.23
N CYS A 10 8.97 -14.61 8.78
CA CYS A 10 8.93 -13.73 7.64
C CYS A 10 9.98 -12.65 7.89
N ARG A 11 11.14 -12.78 7.23
CA ARG A 11 12.16 -11.74 7.22
C ARG A 11 11.50 -10.59 6.48
N ILE A 12 10.96 -9.64 7.23
CA ILE A 12 10.45 -8.39 6.70
C ILE A 12 11.67 -7.73 6.06
N VAL A 13 11.78 -7.88 4.74
CA VAL A 13 12.77 -7.16 3.95
C VAL A 13 12.18 -5.77 3.75
N ILE A 14 12.45 -4.87 4.71
CA ILE A 14 12.25 -3.43 4.48
C ILE A 14 13.32 -3.01 3.48
N ARG A 15 13.02 -3.13 2.18
CA ARG A 15 13.80 -2.45 1.15
C ARG A 15 13.45 -0.98 1.23
N ASN A 16 14.34 -0.19 1.83
CA ASN A 16 14.36 1.25 1.61
C ASN A 16 14.63 1.48 0.12
N PHE A 17 13.57 1.65 -0.67
CA PHE A 17 13.65 2.13 -2.04
C PHE A 17 14.07 3.61 -2.02
N SER A 18 15.33 3.86 -1.67
CA SER A 18 15.98 5.17 -1.59
C SER A 18 16.29 5.77 -2.98
N LYS A 19 15.50 5.45 -4.01
CA LYS A 19 15.73 5.93 -5.37
C LYS A 19 14.47 6.57 -5.94
N TYR A 20 14.11 7.74 -5.41
CA TYR A 20 13.29 8.69 -6.15
C TYR A 20 13.89 10.09 -6.03
N ASN A 21 14.46 10.52 -7.15
CA ASN A 21 14.96 11.87 -7.38
C ASN A 21 13.79 12.87 -7.44
N SER A 22 14.02 14.07 -6.89
CA SER A 22 13.12 15.22 -6.74
C SER A 22 11.81 14.96 -5.99
N PHE A 23 11.88 14.87 -4.65
CA PHE A 23 10.70 15.05 -3.82
C PHE A 23 10.17 16.47 -4.02
N SER A 24 8.97 16.62 -4.56
CA SER A 24 8.23 17.88 -4.43
C SER A 24 8.12 18.19 -2.93
N THR A 25 8.43 19.40 -2.49
CA THR A 25 8.22 19.81 -1.09
C THR A 25 6.74 19.93 -0.73
N ASP A 26 5.85 19.90 -1.72
CA ASP A 26 4.41 19.92 -1.54
C ASP A 26 3.90 18.57 -1.00
N LYS A 27 3.50 18.56 0.28
CA LYS A 27 2.85 17.43 0.96
C LYS A 27 1.68 16.87 0.18
N ARG A 28 0.89 17.73 -0.47
CA ARG A 28 -0.29 17.31 -1.25
C ARG A 28 0.12 16.55 -2.50
N ALA A 29 1.14 17.02 -3.21
CA ALA A 29 1.68 16.33 -4.38
C ALA A 29 2.25 14.96 -4.01
N ILE A 30 3.02 14.87 -2.91
CA ILE A 30 3.54 13.59 -2.40
C ILE A 30 2.39 12.64 -2.06
N ASN A 31 1.40 13.11 -1.28
CA ASN A 31 0.26 12.28 -0.90
C ASN A 31 -0.48 11.72 -2.14
N LYS A 32 -0.71 12.58 -3.14
CA LYS A 32 -1.34 12.18 -4.40
C LYS A 32 -0.52 11.10 -5.12
N GLU A 33 0.79 11.27 -5.22
CA GLU A 33 1.68 10.28 -5.84
C GLU A 33 1.64 8.93 -5.11
N VAL A 34 1.67 8.93 -3.78
CA VAL A 34 1.57 7.68 -3.00
C VAL A 34 0.22 6.99 -3.26
N ARG A 35 -0.88 7.74 -3.36
CA ARG A 35 -2.20 7.16 -3.72
C ARG A 35 -2.20 6.53 -5.11
N PHE A 36 -1.55 7.15 -6.10
CA PHE A 36 -1.39 6.57 -7.44
C PHE A 36 -0.62 5.25 -7.39
N ARG A 37 0.50 5.23 -6.69
CA ARG A 37 1.34 4.02 -6.57
C ARG A 37 0.61 2.90 -5.85
N LEU A 38 -0.10 3.22 -4.77
CA LEU A 38 -0.87 2.25 -4.01
C LEU A 38 -1.99 1.65 -4.87
N ALA A 39 -2.78 2.49 -5.57
CA ALA A 39 -3.84 2.02 -6.46
C ALA A 39 -3.30 1.18 -7.64
N SER A 40 -2.14 1.54 -8.19
CA SER A 40 -1.47 0.74 -9.22
C SER A 40 -0.95 -0.59 -8.67
N ALA A 41 -0.44 -0.63 -7.44
CA ALA A 41 0.01 -1.86 -6.79
C ALA A 41 -1.15 -2.83 -6.56
N TYR A 42 -2.29 -2.35 -6.07
CA TYR A 42 -3.52 -3.14 -5.93
C TYR A 42 -3.92 -3.80 -7.25
N ARG A 43 -4.09 -2.99 -8.31
CA ARG A 43 -4.51 -3.49 -9.63
C ARG A 43 -3.46 -4.37 -10.31
N GLY A 44 -2.19 -4.06 -10.12
CA GLY A 44 -1.10 -4.90 -10.64
C GLY A 44 -1.10 -6.28 -9.98
N LEU A 45 -1.21 -6.35 -8.65
CA LEU A 45 -1.22 -7.63 -7.93
C LEU A 45 -2.50 -8.43 -8.17
N ASP A 46 -3.65 -7.77 -8.34
CA ASP A 46 -4.90 -8.39 -8.79
C ASP A 46 -4.73 -9.09 -10.15
N SER A 47 -4.04 -8.45 -11.10
CA SER A 47 -3.76 -9.07 -12.41
C SER A 47 -2.87 -10.32 -12.35
N TYR A 48 -2.13 -10.50 -11.26
CA TYR A 48 -1.34 -11.70 -10.99
C TYR A 48 -2.08 -12.74 -10.12
N GLY A 49 -3.34 -12.48 -9.74
CA GLY A 49 -4.14 -13.37 -8.89
C GLY A 49 -3.66 -13.43 -7.44
N LEU A 50 -3.05 -12.36 -6.93
CA LEU A 50 -2.51 -12.28 -5.57
C LEU A 50 -3.47 -11.62 -4.57
N ASN A 51 -4.69 -11.32 -4.99
CA ASN A 51 -5.79 -10.87 -4.14
C ASN A 51 -6.45 -12.08 -3.46
N GLU A 52 -6.44 -12.14 -2.14
CA GLU A 52 -7.14 -13.18 -1.35
C GLU A 52 -8.60 -12.76 -1.11
N GLY A 53 -9.28 -12.37 -2.19
CA GLY A 53 -10.56 -11.67 -2.13
C GLY A 53 -10.41 -10.30 -1.45
N VAL A 54 -11.01 -10.16 -0.27
CA VAL A 54 -10.96 -8.93 0.56
C VAL A 54 -10.14 -9.11 1.83
N CYS A 55 -9.47 -10.25 2.02
CA CYS A 55 -8.83 -10.63 3.29
C CYS A 55 -7.42 -10.04 3.46
N ASN A 56 -6.69 -9.78 2.37
CA ASN A 56 -5.37 -9.16 2.41
C ASN A 56 -5.44 -7.67 2.03
N HIS A 57 -4.52 -6.87 2.60
CA HIS A 57 -4.48 -5.42 2.41
C HIS A 57 -3.05 -4.95 2.16
N LEU A 58 -2.93 -3.92 1.32
CA LEU A 58 -1.72 -3.13 1.13
C LEU A 58 -1.90 -1.77 1.82
N SER A 59 -0.84 -1.30 2.44
CA SER A 59 -0.83 0.02 3.07
C SER A 59 0.40 0.80 2.65
N ALA A 60 0.28 2.12 2.61
CA ALA A 60 1.40 3.02 2.41
C ALA A 60 1.34 4.18 3.39
N ILE A 61 2.51 4.70 3.77
CA ILE A 61 2.62 5.93 4.55
C ILE A 61 2.74 7.11 3.59
N ALA A 62 1.99 8.18 3.85
CA ALA A 62 2.03 9.41 3.09
C ALA A 62 1.86 10.62 4.03
N PRO A 63 2.44 11.79 3.70
CA PRO A 63 2.19 13.00 4.48
C PRO A 63 0.71 13.37 4.41
N SER A 64 0.14 13.82 5.51
CA SER A 64 -1.22 14.38 5.52
C SER A 64 -1.31 15.66 4.70
N SER A 65 -2.46 15.90 4.09
CA SER A 65 -2.78 17.17 3.42
C SER A 65 -3.38 18.21 4.39
N LYS A 66 -3.72 17.80 5.61
CA LYS A 66 -4.42 18.64 6.61
C LYS A 66 -3.60 18.87 7.88
N THR A 67 -2.75 17.92 8.22
CA THR A 67 -1.96 17.90 9.46
C THR A 67 -0.48 17.80 9.11
N ASP A 68 0.39 18.09 10.06
CA ASP A 68 1.82 17.91 9.85
C ASP A 68 2.30 16.47 9.98
N GLU A 69 1.43 15.60 10.47
CA GLU A 69 1.65 14.17 10.67
C GLU A 69 1.55 13.35 9.38
N ASP A 70 2.22 12.20 9.39
CA ASP A 70 2.04 11.17 8.38
C ASP A 70 0.73 10.38 8.63
N ILE A 71 0.11 9.93 7.54
CA ILE A 71 -1.10 9.10 7.56
C ILE A 71 -0.85 7.76 6.88
N MET A 72 -1.55 6.74 7.35
CA MET A 72 -1.60 5.44 6.70
C MET A 72 -2.74 5.42 5.69
N LEU A 73 -2.40 5.17 4.43
CA LEU A 73 -3.35 4.96 3.35
C LEU A 73 -3.68 3.47 3.26
N ILE A 74 -4.97 3.16 3.24
CA ILE A 74 -5.53 1.82 3.06
C ILE A 74 -6.85 1.94 2.29
N ILE A 75 -7.23 0.90 1.54
CA ILE A 75 -8.50 0.90 0.80
C ILE A 75 -9.69 0.70 1.74
N PRO A 76 -10.90 1.16 1.37
CA PRO A 76 -12.11 0.89 2.12
C PRO A 76 -12.40 -0.61 2.26
N PHE A 77 -13.06 -0.98 3.35
CA PHE A 77 -13.53 -2.34 3.56
C PHE A 77 -14.46 -2.79 2.43
N ASN A 78 -14.32 -4.05 2.02
CA ASN A 78 -15.14 -4.71 0.99
C ASN A 78 -15.02 -4.12 -0.43
N LEU A 79 -13.99 -3.33 -0.71
CA LEU A 79 -13.66 -2.89 -2.07
C LEU A 79 -12.76 -3.91 -2.77
N HIS A 80 -13.10 -4.32 -3.99
CA HIS A 80 -12.27 -5.27 -4.73
C HIS A 80 -11.01 -4.57 -5.28
N TRP A 81 -9.89 -5.31 -5.36
CA TRP A 81 -8.58 -4.76 -5.75
C TRP A 81 -8.59 -4.17 -7.17
N SER A 82 -9.38 -4.75 -8.09
CA SER A 82 -9.56 -4.24 -9.46
C SER A 82 -10.27 -2.87 -9.53
N GLU A 83 -11.03 -2.51 -8.49
CA GLU A 83 -11.85 -1.29 -8.43
C GLU A 83 -11.10 -0.10 -7.80
N VAL A 84 -9.92 -0.35 -7.24
CA VAL A 84 -9.15 0.66 -6.50
C VAL A 84 -8.73 1.80 -7.41
N THR A 85 -9.04 3.03 -6.99
CA THR A 85 -8.65 4.26 -7.68
C THR A 85 -7.92 5.22 -6.72
N PRO A 86 -7.02 6.09 -7.23
CA PRO A 86 -6.22 6.97 -6.38
C PRO A 86 -7.00 8.14 -5.76
N PHE A 87 -8.25 8.35 -6.17
CA PHE A 87 -9.08 9.47 -5.73
C PHE A 87 -10.07 9.10 -4.62
N MET A 88 -10.04 7.86 -4.14
CA MET A 88 -10.91 7.41 -3.06
C MET A 88 -10.60 8.17 -1.77
N SER A 89 -11.66 8.59 -1.08
CA SER A 89 -11.56 9.31 0.19
C SER A 89 -11.02 8.38 1.28
N SER A 90 -9.79 8.64 1.72
CA SER A 90 -9.22 8.12 2.97
C SER A 90 -8.60 9.28 3.73
#